data_AF-A0A6V8E8P5-F1
#
_entry.id   AF-A0A6V8E8P5-F1
#
_cell.length_a   1.000
_cell.length_b   1.000
_cell.length_c   1.000
_cell.angle_alpha   90.00
_cell.angle_beta   90.00
_cell.angle_gamma   90.00
#
_symmetry.space_group_name_H-M   'P 1'
#
loop_
_entity.id
_entity.type
_entity.pdbx_description
1 polymer ?
#
loop_
_entity_poly.entity_id
_entity_poly.type
_entity_poly.pdbx_seq_one_letter_code
_entity_poly.pdbx_strand_id
1 'polypeptide(L)'
;MVLWVMFWSTGAMTGQSKRNIPSSTTVYVLAAMVAFSLGSLRLWYALIPLFMLLTGTVLDRRFRSRPFVEQAALWVAWGLVVCALSYVHRRMFGTHHLLKLVNLTPTTLLTGLVAMALLAALSLLYGAVYGGRNVRASCGGCFAVLLVALAASRTEWAPLQWIVLAGAVGLYVMAWLRRKDPTNQSVHFMHAALGVHVMVSWGPWATVASLALLIVAPHVAKVLAPQNIANSSWLNRPQNMVALAVLPWVVWILWWTLMGQVNGMQFCYEGVCPHPRELDPGAVRVQGGYYGGGSQPSTLWMALMVVSPLIAVSVALMHRLLKAGVGLQPYLLSQGVVVFGCLALYAFTPIYPRLVFSLTYNIVFAVAQIGFAAAALWIERFDRFMLLSGGLKRENSERRVA
;
A
#
# COMPACT_ATOMS: atom_id res chain seq x y z
N MET A 1 23.31 -11.99 4.99
CA MET A 1 22.40 -10.93 4.49
C MET A 1 21.90 -9.99 5.58
N VAL A 2 21.30 -10.47 6.69
CA VAL A 2 20.82 -9.61 7.78
C VAL A 2 21.92 -8.75 8.41
N LEU A 3 23.09 -9.32 8.72
CA LEU A 3 24.25 -8.54 9.21
C LEU A 3 24.74 -7.50 8.19
N TRP A 4 24.66 -7.80 6.89
CA TRP A 4 25.03 -6.88 5.82
C TRP A 4 24.03 -5.73 5.69
N VAL A 5 22.73 -6.02 5.76
CA VAL A 5 21.66 -5.01 5.79
C VAL A 5 21.74 -4.16 7.05
N MET A 6 22.01 -4.75 8.21
CA MET A 6 22.22 -4.03 9.47
C MET A 6 23.45 -3.14 9.39
N PHE A 7 24.59 -3.65 8.93
CA PHE A 7 25.83 -2.88 8.76
C PHE A 7 25.67 -1.73 7.77
N TRP A 8 25.00 -1.95 6.64
CA TRP A 8 24.73 -0.87 5.68
C TRP A 8 23.72 0.14 6.24
N SER A 9 22.66 -0.32 6.90
CA SER A 9 21.65 0.58 7.48
C SER A 9 22.24 1.42 8.62
N THR A 10 23.08 0.85 9.48
CA THR A 10 23.82 1.60 10.50
C THR A 10 24.90 2.50 9.89
N GLY A 11 25.59 2.06 8.84
CA GLY A 11 26.54 2.86 8.06
C GLY A 11 25.88 4.04 7.32
N ALA A 12 24.64 3.89 6.88
CA ALA A 12 23.82 4.96 6.31
C ALA A 12 23.35 5.93 7.42
N MET A 13 22.94 5.41 8.58
CA MET A 13 22.52 6.20 9.74
C MET A 13 23.65 7.05 10.33
N THR A 14 24.90 6.56 10.25
CA THR A 14 26.10 7.24 10.75
C THR A 14 26.83 8.07 9.68
N GLY A 15 26.35 8.08 8.44
CA GLY A 15 26.93 8.85 7.32
C GLY A 15 28.20 8.25 6.69
N GLN A 16 28.70 7.11 7.17
CA GLN A 16 29.88 6.42 6.61
C GLN A 16 29.65 5.87 5.19
N SER A 17 28.39 5.63 4.83
CA SER A 17 27.90 5.33 3.48
C SER A 17 28.58 6.12 2.34
N LYS A 18 28.87 7.41 2.57
CA LYS A 18 29.41 8.30 1.53
C LYS A 18 30.85 8.01 1.14
N ARG A 19 31.63 7.26 1.94
CA ARG A 19 33.07 7.02 1.69
C ARG A 19 33.37 5.88 0.72
N ASN A 20 32.46 4.92 0.56
CA ASN A 20 32.70 3.68 -0.21
C ASN A 20 31.80 3.57 -1.44
N ILE A 21 31.68 4.63 -2.24
CA ILE A 21 30.84 4.64 -3.44
C ILE A 21 31.67 4.12 -4.64
N PRO A 22 31.38 2.94 -5.22
CA PRO A 22 31.98 2.49 -6.47
C PRO A 22 32.00 3.57 -7.55
N SER A 23 33.14 3.70 -8.23
CA SER A 23 33.38 4.75 -9.22
C SER A 23 32.52 4.61 -10.49
N SER A 24 32.02 3.40 -10.79
CA SER A 24 31.21 3.12 -11.98
C SER A 24 29.73 2.96 -11.67
N THR A 25 28.90 3.79 -12.30
CA THR A 25 27.43 3.71 -12.27
C THR A 25 26.90 2.39 -12.82
N THR A 26 27.60 1.80 -13.80
CA THR A 26 27.19 0.56 -14.47
C THR A 26 27.28 -0.64 -13.53
N VAL A 27 28.35 -0.72 -12.72
CA VAL A 27 28.53 -1.80 -11.73
C VAL A 27 27.41 -1.77 -10.69
N TYR A 28 26.99 -0.57 -10.26
CA TYR A 28 25.88 -0.42 -9.33
C TYR A 28 24.54 -0.87 -9.91
N VAL A 29 24.23 -0.45 -11.14
CA VAL A 29 22.98 -0.85 -11.80
C VAL A 29 22.98 -2.36 -11.99
N LEU A 30 24.08 -2.95 -12.45
CA LEU A 30 24.21 -4.40 -12.61
C LEU A 30 24.03 -5.14 -11.27
N ALA A 31 24.69 -4.68 -10.21
CA ALA A 31 24.53 -5.26 -8.88
C ALA A 31 23.09 -5.19 -8.37
N ALA A 32 22.39 -4.06 -8.59
CA ALA A 32 20.98 -3.92 -8.25
C ALA A 32 20.10 -4.88 -9.08
N MET A 33 20.36 -5.01 -10.38
CA MET A 33 19.61 -5.92 -11.26
C MET A 33 19.83 -7.38 -10.87
N VAL A 34 21.06 -7.77 -10.54
CA VAL A 34 21.37 -9.10 -10.01
C VAL A 34 20.64 -9.32 -8.68
N ALA A 35 20.67 -8.34 -7.78
CA ALA A 35 19.96 -8.42 -6.50
C ALA A 35 18.44 -8.54 -6.66
N PHE A 36 17.84 -7.85 -7.65
CA PHE A 36 16.42 -8.02 -7.97
C PHE A 36 16.13 -9.37 -8.62
N SER A 37 17.01 -9.89 -9.48
CA SER A 37 16.82 -11.18 -10.14
C SER A 37 16.92 -12.36 -9.17
N LEU A 38 17.81 -12.28 -8.19
CA LEU A 38 17.99 -13.29 -7.15
C LEU A 38 17.13 -13.01 -5.91
N GLY A 39 16.50 -11.84 -5.87
CA GLY A 39 15.61 -11.42 -4.80
C GLY A 39 14.33 -12.24 -4.83
N SER A 40 14.20 -13.19 -3.91
CA SER A 40 12.87 -13.69 -3.57
C SER A 40 12.02 -12.53 -3.01
N LEU A 41 10.69 -12.55 -3.17
CA LEU A 41 9.78 -11.58 -2.53
C LEU A 41 9.69 -11.79 -1.00
N ARG A 42 10.84 -11.89 -0.33
CA ARG A 42 10.97 -11.84 1.12
C ARG A 42 11.05 -10.40 1.58
N LEU A 43 9.87 -9.83 1.55
CA LEU A 43 9.54 -8.43 1.52
C LEU A 43 9.44 -7.83 2.92
N TRP A 44 9.07 -8.64 3.91
CA TRP A 44 8.84 -8.16 5.27
C TRP A 44 10.09 -7.47 5.85
N TYR A 45 11.30 -7.94 5.50
CA TYR A 45 12.56 -7.32 5.92
C TYR A 45 12.78 -5.91 5.38
N ALA A 46 12.13 -5.53 4.28
CA ALA A 46 12.20 -4.18 3.75
C ALA A 46 11.51 -3.15 4.68
N LEU A 47 10.69 -3.61 5.62
CA LEU A 47 10.10 -2.78 6.67
C LEU A 47 11.13 -2.34 7.73
N ILE A 48 12.23 -3.08 7.92
CA ILE A 48 13.28 -2.72 8.89
C ILE A 48 14.01 -1.45 8.46
N PRO A 49 14.54 -1.33 7.22
CA PRO A 49 15.08 -0.06 6.74
C PRO A 49 14.06 1.07 6.76
N LEU A 50 12.78 0.81 6.43
CA LEU A 50 11.74 1.83 6.52
C LEU A 50 11.55 2.34 7.96
N PHE A 51 11.52 1.44 8.94
CA PHE A 51 11.45 1.79 10.35
C PHE A 51 12.63 2.67 10.77
N MET A 52 13.85 2.31 10.38
CA MET A 52 15.05 3.09 10.69
C MET A 52 14.99 4.48 10.06
N LEU A 53 14.59 4.57 8.78
CA LEU A 53 14.46 5.85 8.08
C LEU A 53 13.39 6.74 8.71
N LEU A 54 12.20 6.20 8.98
CA LEU A 54 11.12 6.96 9.63
C LEU A 54 11.50 7.41 11.03
N THR A 55 12.12 6.54 11.83
CA THR A 55 12.61 6.89 13.16
C THR A 55 13.64 8.02 13.09
N GLY A 56 14.60 7.93 12.16
CA GLY A 56 15.56 9.01 11.91
C GLY A 56 14.88 10.34 11.54
N THR A 57 13.83 10.29 10.70
CA THR A 57 13.09 11.51 10.30
C THR A 57 12.26 12.12 11.42
N VAL A 58 11.68 11.30 12.30
CA VAL A 58 10.82 11.74 13.41
C VAL A 58 11.66 12.28 14.57
N LEU A 59 12.85 11.72 14.79
CA LEU A 59 13.80 12.18 15.82
C LEU A 59 14.65 13.39 15.39
N ASP A 60 14.69 13.72 14.09
CA ASP A 60 15.41 14.89 13.60
C ASP A 60 14.85 16.18 14.21
N ARG A 61 15.73 17.10 14.63
CA ARG A 61 15.34 18.41 15.17
C ARG A 61 14.52 19.22 14.15
N ARG A 62 14.78 19.02 12.85
CA ARG A 62 14.03 19.65 11.75
C ARG A 62 12.62 19.10 11.57
N PHE A 63 12.27 17.99 12.23
CA PHE A 63 10.90 17.47 12.21
C PHE A 63 9.91 18.47 12.81
N ARG A 64 10.31 19.16 13.89
CA ARG A 64 9.45 20.13 14.59
C ARG A 64 9.09 21.34 13.76
N SER A 65 9.88 21.67 12.73
CA SER A 65 9.57 22.79 11.83
C SER A 65 8.65 22.41 10.66
N ARG A 66 8.28 21.13 10.51
CA ARG A 66 7.31 20.68 9.50
C ARG A 66 5.89 21.09 9.87
N PRO A 67 4.98 21.27 8.89
CA PRO A 67 3.57 21.52 9.18
C PRO A 67 2.96 20.35 9.98
N PHE A 68 2.02 20.66 10.86
CA PHE A 68 1.36 19.67 11.73
C PHE A 68 0.80 18.46 10.96
N VAL A 69 0.26 18.68 9.76
CA VAL A 69 -0.28 17.62 8.90
C VAL A 69 0.79 16.60 8.50
N GLU A 70 1.99 17.06 8.13
CA GLU A 70 3.11 16.17 7.81
C GLU A 70 3.58 15.41 9.05
N GLN A 71 3.65 16.09 10.19
CA GLN A 71 4.06 15.46 11.45
C GLN A 71 3.10 14.35 11.85
N ALA A 72 1.78 14.61 11.83
CA ALA A 72 0.75 13.63 12.15
C ALA A 72 0.82 12.43 11.19
N ALA A 73 0.96 12.68 9.89
CA ALA A 73 1.06 11.61 8.90
C ALA A 73 2.32 10.73 9.10
N LEU A 74 3.47 11.35 9.41
CA LEU A 74 4.73 10.62 9.65
C LEU A 74 4.69 9.82 10.96
N TRP A 75 4.10 10.36 12.02
CA TRP A 75 3.88 9.63 13.27
C TRP A 75 2.96 8.43 13.09
N VAL A 76 1.86 8.59 12.34
CA VAL A 76 0.97 7.48 12.01
C VAL A 76 1.71 6.44 11.16
N ALA A 77 2.46 6.86 10.13
CA ALA A 77 3.25 5.93 9.31
C ALA A 77 4.26 5.15 10.16
N TRP A 78 4.96 5.83 11.08
CA TRP A 78 5.88 5.20 12.03
C TRP A 78 5.16 4.18 12.91
N GLY A 79 4.01 4.54 13.49
CA GLY A 79 3.20 3.65 14.31
C GLY A 79 2.72 2.42 13.55
N LEU A 80 2.30 2.59 12.28
CA LEU A 80 1.91 1.47 11.41
C LEU A 80 3.08 0.52 11.13
N VAL A 81 4.29 1.04 10.90
CA VAL A 81 5.48 0.21 10.69
C VAL A 81 5.86 -0.54 11.97
N VAL A 82 5.81 0.11 13.13
CA VAL A 82 6.02 -0.55 14.43
C VAL A 82 5.00 -1.67 14.64
N CYS A 83 3.74 -1.42 14.30
CA CYS A 83 2.71 -2.45 14.39
C CYS A 83 3.01 -3.65 13.47
N ALA A 84 3.41 -3.38 12.23
CA ALA A 84 3.75 -4.40 11.24
C ALA A 84 5.00 -5.23 11.60
N LEU A 85 5.98 -4.62 12.27
CA LEU A 85 7.17 -5.32 12.73
C LEU A 85 6.93 -6.13 14.01
N SER A 86 6.06 -5.69 14.91
CA SER A 86 5.92 -6.33 16.24
C SER A 86 4.80 -7.38 16.32
N TYR A 87 3.65 -7.15 15.68
CA TYR A 87 2.39 -7.87 15.98
C TYR A 87 2.07 -9.07 15.07
N VAL A 88 3.07 -9.53 14.32
CA VAL A 88 2.92 -10.54 13.27
C VAL A 88 3.36 -11.95 13.73
N HIS A 89 4.23 -12.03 14.72
CA HIS A 89 5.04 -13.21 15.00
C HIS A 89 4.32 -14.34 15.76
N ARG A 90 3.38 -15.02 15.10
CA ARG A 90 2.59 -16.11 15.69
C ARG A 90 3.44 -17.21 16.31
N ARG A 91 4.52 -17.61 15.63
CA ARG A 91 5.38 -18.73 16.05
C ARG A 91 6.35 -18.35 17.18
N MET A 92 6.57 -17.04 17.42
CA MET A 92 7.38 -16.58 18.56
C MET A 92 6.52 -16.27 19.78
N PHE A 93 5.40 -15.55 19.61
CA PHE A 93 4.55 -15.09 20.71
C PHE A 93 3.30 -15.95 20.94
N GLY A 94 3.15 -17.06 20.20
CA GLY A 94 1.97 -17.93 20.24
C GLY A 94 0.71 -17.35 19.60
N THR A 95 0.64 -16.04 19.37
CA THR A 95 -0.54 -15.37 18.80
C THR A 95 -0.18 -14.37 17.71
N HIS A 96 -1.07 -14.25 16.71
CA HIS A 96 -0.94 -13.26 15.63
C HIS A 96 -1.91 -12.11 15.88
N HIS A 97 -1.43 -11.03 16.48
CA HIS A 97 -2.28 -9.92 16.92
C HIS A 97 -2.92 -9.15 15.74
N LEU A 98 -2.18 -8.91 14.66
CA LEU A 98 -2.77 -8.30 13.46
C LEU A 98 -3.86 -9.17 12.84
N LEU A 99 -3.67 -10.49 12.77
CA LEU A 99 -4.71 -11.40 12.29
C LEU A 99 -5.94 -11.41 13.22
N LYS A 100 -5.77 -11.24 14.54
CA LYS A 100 -6.91 -11.05 15.47
C LYS A 100 -7.66 -9.74 15.17
N LEU A 101 -6.96 -8.66 14.87
CA LEU A 101 -7.57 -7.39 14.47
C LEU A 101 -8.27 -7.47 13.11
N VAL A 102 -7.71 -8.19 12.14
CA VAL A 102 -8.35 -8.47 10.84
C VAL A 102 -9.61 -9.29 11.01
N ASN A 103 -9.64 -10.22 11.97
CA ASN A 103 -10.84 -10.98 12.34
C ASN A 103 -11.71 -10.27 13.39
N LEU A 104 -11.49 -8.97 13.64
CA LEU A 104 -12.31 -8.20 14.58
C LEU A 104 -13.73 -8.10 14.02
N THR A 105 -14.65 -8.82 14.65
CA THR A 105 -16.09 -8.71 14.45
C THR A 105 -16.69 -8.14 15.73
N PRO A 106 -17.39 -6.99 15.69
CA PRO A 106 -17.99 -6.40 16.88
C PRO A 106 -19.22 -7.21 17.32
N THR A 107 -18.98 -8.27 18.09
CA THR A 107 -20.02 -9.13 18.68
C THR A 107 -20.21 -8.85 20.16
N THR A 108 -19.20 -8.26 20.80
CA THR A 108 -19.21 -7.88 22.22
C THR A 108 -19.06 -6.37 22.37
N LEU A 109 -19.48 -5.83 23.53
CA LEU A 109 -19.33 -4.40 23.82
C LEU A 109 -17.87 -3.95 23.66
N LEU A 110 -16.91 -4.72 24.18
CA LEU A 110 -15.48 -4.40 24.08
C LEU A 110 -15.00 -4.36 22.62
N THR A 111 -15.34 -5.36 21.81
CA THR A 111 -14.94 -5.40 20.40
C THR A 111 -15.61 -4.30 19.57
N GLY A 112 -16.85 -3.94 19.92
CA GLY A 112 -17.55 -2.77 19.39
C GLY A 112 -16.84 -1.46 19.73
N LEU A 113 -16.49 -1.24 21.00
CA LEU A 113 -15.75 -0.05 21.44
C LEU A 113 -14.38 0.07 20.76
N VAL A 114 -13.66 -1.05 20.61
CA VAL A 114 -12.38 -1.08 19.88
C VAL A 114 -12.59 -0.69 18.41
N ALA A 115 -13.58 -1.27 17.73
CA ALA A 115 -13.89 -0.90 16.35
C ALA A 115 -14.22 0.60 16.23
N MET A 116 -15.06 1.13 17.11
CA MET A 116 -15.42 2.56 17.15
C MET A 116 -14.21 3.46 17.39
N ALA A 117 -13.32 3.10 18.32
CA ALA A 117 -12.09 3.83 18.58
C ALA A 117 -11.17 3.85 17.34
N LEU A 118 -11.05 2.72 16.63
CA LEU A 118 -10.27 2.64 15.38
C LEU A 118 -10.85 3.53 14.28
N LEU A 119 -12.18 3.54 14.10
CA LEU A 119 -12.84 4.40 13.12
C LEU A 119 -12.71 5.89 13.49
N ALA A 120 -12.81 6.23 14.77
CA ALA A 120 -12.62 7.59 15.26
C ALA A 120 -11.18 8.07 15.02
N ALA A 121 -10.18 7.24 15.33
CA ALA A 121 -8.78 7.56 15.09
C ALA A 121 -8.48 7.80 13.61
N LEU A 122 -8.98 6.95 12.71
CA LEU A 122 -8.87 7.17 11.26
C LEU A 122 -9.55 8.47 10.82
N SER A 123 -10.75 8.75 11.35
CA SER A 123 -11.52 9.94 10.98
C SER A 123 -10.83 11.23 11.41
N LEU A 124 -10.17 11.23 12.58
CA LEU A 124 -9.34 12.33 13.05
C LEU A 124 -8.13 12.56 12.12
N LEU A 125 -7.42 11.49 11.74
CA LEU A 125 -6.32 11.57 10.77
C LEU A 125 -6.82 12.11 9.43
N TYR A 126 -7.97 11.63 8.96
CA TYR A 126 -8.57 12.06 7.71
C TYR A 126 -8.89 13.56 7.71
N GLY A 127 -9.56 14.07 8.76
CA GLY A 127 -9.87 15.49 8.87
C GLY A 127 -8.63 16.35 9.07
N ALA A 128 -7.61 15.86 9.78
CA ALA A 128 -6.33 16.56 9.93
C ALA A 128 -5.64 16.77 8.57
N VAL A 129 -5.71 15.79 7.66
CA VAL A 129 -5.01 15.84 6.37
C VAL A 129 -5.84 16.49 5.26
N TYR A 130 -7.13 16.17 5.17
CA TYR A 130 -7.99 16.62 4.07
C TYR A 130 -9.02 17.69 4.47
N GLY A 131 -9.19 17.98 5.76
CA GLY A 131 -10.28 18.83 6.23
C GLY A 131 -10.10 20.33 6.00
N GLY A 132 -8.87 20.81 5.79
CA GLY A 132 -8.59 22.23 5.54
C GLY A 132 -9.21 23.14 6.58
N ARG A 133 -10.09 24.07 6.16
CA ARG A 133 -10.83 24.97 7.07
C ARG A 133 -11.97 24.29 7.83
N ASN A 134 -12.50 23.17 7.32
CA ASN A 134 -13.67 22.46 7.84
C ASN A 134 -13.29 21.08 8.42
N VAL A 135 -12.27 21.05 9.29
CA VAL A 135 -11.75 19.82 9.89
C VAL A 135 -12.84 19.01 10.60
N ARG A 136 -13.66 19.67 11.45
CA ARG A 136 -14.72 18.98 12.23
C ARG A 136 -15.77 18.32 11.34
N ALA A 137 -16.22 19.01 10.29
CA ALA A 137 -17.19 18.47 9.34
C ALA A 137 -16.59 17.29 8.55
N SER A 138 -15.32 17.38 8.17
CA SER A 138 -14.63 16.31 7.45
C SER A 138 -14.39 15.07 8.33
N CYS A 139 -14.01 15.26 9.59
CA CYS A 139 -13.93 14.18 10.58
C CYS A 139 -15.30 13.52 10.78
N GLY A 140 -16.34 14.32 11.03
CA GLY A 140 -17.70 13.84 11.26
C GLY A 140 -18.27 13.10 10.07
N GLY A 141 -18.09 13.63 8.86
CA GLY A 141 -18.52 12.98 7.62
C GLY A 141 -17.81 11.65 7.35
N CYS A 142 -16.48 11.61 7.53
CA CYS A 142 -15.71 10.36 7.40
C CYS A 142 -16.16 9.32 8.43
N PHE A 143 -16.32 9.73 9.69
CA PHE A 143 -16.78 8.85 10.76
C PHE A 143 -18.18 8.30 10.49
N ALA A 144 -19.10 9.16 10.05
CA ALA A 144 -20.47 8.75 9.71
C ALA A 144 -20.48 7.73 8.56
N VAL A 145 -19.71 7.96 7.49
CA VAL A 145 -19.61 7.00 6.37
C VAL A 145 -19.05 5.66 6.85
N LEU A 146 -18.00 5.66 7.66
CA LEU A 146 -17.40 4.44 8.19
C LEU A 146 -18.32 3.71 9.17
N LEU A 147 -19.09 4.45 9.97
CA LEU A 147 -20.08 3.89 10.88
C LEU A 147 -21.23 3.23 10.13
N VAL A 148 -21.73 3.89 9.08
CA VAL A 148 -22.74 3.32 8.17
C VAL A 148 -22.17 2.08 7.47
N ALA A 149 -20.92 2.12 7.01
CA ALA A 149 -20.26 0.96 6.41
C ALA A 149 -20.14 -0.22 7.39
N LEU A 150 -19.82 0.07 8.66
CA LEU A 150 -19.72 -0.94 9.72
C LEU A 150 -21.10 -1.54 10.05
N ALA A 151 -22.14 -0.71 10.12
CA ALA A 151 -23.51 -1.20 10.32
C ALA A 151 -23.97 -2.03 9.11
N ALA A 152 -23.67 -1.56 7.89
CA ALA A 152 -24.00 -2.23 6.64
C ALA A 152 -23.27 -3.56 6.50
N SER A 153 -22.02 -3.71 6.94
CA SER A 153 -21.29 -4.98 6.89
C SER A 153 -21.87 -6.05 7.81
N ARG A 154 -22.72 -5.66 8.77
CA ARG A 154 -23.38 -6.56 9.71
C ARG A 154 -24.81 -6.91 9.33
N THR A 155 -25.38 -6.26 8.31
CA THR A 155 -26.73 -6.58 7.86
C THR A 155 -26.74 -7.90 7.09
N GLU A 156 -27.75 -8.73 7.31
CA GLU A 156 -28.01 -9.95 6.52
C GLU A 156 -29.04 -9.70 5.40
N TRP A 157 -29.63 -8.50 5.36
CA TRP A 157 -30.70 -8.18 4.42
C TRP A 157 -30.14 -7.93 3.00
N ALA A 158 -30.25 -8.94 2.13
CA ALA A 158 -29.64 -8.94 0.81
C ALA A 158 -29.96 -7.70 -0.06
N PRO A 159 -31.21 -7.18 -0.15
CA PRO A 159 -31.49 -5.97 -0.92
C PRO A 159 -30.68 -4.76 -0.45
N LEU A 160 -30.50 -4.59 0.86
CA LEU A 160 -29.69 -3.51 1.41
C LEU A 160 -28.22 -3.69 1.07
N GLN A 161 -27.70 -4.92 1.10
CA GLN A 161 -26.33 -5.22 0.69
C GLN A 161 -26.08 -4.82 -0.77
N TRP A 162 -27.02 -5.12 -1.67
CA TRP A 162 -26.95 -4.69 -3.08
C TRP A 162 -26.99 -3.18 -3.25
N ILE A 163 -27.85 -2.48 -2.51
CA ILE A 163 -27.91 -1.02 -2.50
C ILE A 163 -26.58 -0.41 -2.03
N VAL A 164 -25.98 -0.98 -0.98
CA VAL A 164 -24.68 -0.53 -0.45
C VAL A 164 -23.56 -0.75 -1.48
N LEU A 165 -23.54 -1.91 -2.15
CA LEU A 165 -22.55 -2.18 -3.21
C LEU A 165 -22.75 -1.25 -4.42
N ALA A 166 -23.99 -1.06 -4.87
CA ALA A 166 -24.30 -0.12 -5.95
C ALA A 166 -23.91 1.32 -5.57
N GLY A 167 -24.13 1.71 -4.32
CA GLY A 167 -23.68 2.98 -3.75
C GLY A 167 -22.16 3.13 -3.77
N ALA A 168 -21.41 2.08 -3.37
CA ALA A 168 -19.95 2.08 -3.44
C ALA A 168 -19.43 2.23 -4.89
N VAL A 169 -20.05 1.53 -5.85
CA VAL A 169 -19.74 1.68 -7.29
C VAL A 169 -20.06 3.11 -7.75
N GLY A 170 -21.21 3.66 -7.37
CA GLY A 170 -21.57 5.05 -7.65
C GLY A 170 -20.53 6.05 -7.11
N LEU A 171 -20.03 5.83 -5.90
CA LEU A 171 -18.96 6.66 -5.32
C LEU A 171 -17.64 6.54 -6.11
N TYR A 172 -17.27 5.36 -6.59
CA TYR A 172 -16.11 5.21 -7.49
C TYR A 172 -16.29 5.96 -8.81
N VAL A 173 -17.49 5.86 -9.41
CA VAL A 173 -17.81 6.60 -10.64
C VAL A 173 -17.74 8.11 -10.39
N MET A 174 -18.28 8.60 -9.28
CA MET A 174 -18.20 10.02 -8.92
C MET A 174 -16.76 10.47 -8.66
N ALA A 175 -15.96 9.63 -7.98
CA ALA A 175 -14.53 9.89 -7.78
C ALA A 175 -13.78 9.99 -9.12
N TRP A 176 -14.13 9.14 -10.09
CA TRP A 176 -13.57 9.16 -11.43
C TRP A 176 -14.00 10.39 -12.23
N LEU A 177 -15.29 10.76 -12.20
CA LEU A 177 -15.80 11.93 -12.93
C LEU A 177 -15.20 13.23 -12.40
N ARG A 178 -15.05 13.34 -11.06
CA ARG A 178 -14.53 14.54 -10.38
C ARG A 178 -13.02 14.55 -10.18
N ARG A 179 -12.28 13.64 -10.81
CA ARG A 179 -10.81 13.51 -10.63
C ARG A 179 -10.00 14.76 -11.00
N LYS A 180 -10.59 15.66 -11.78
CA LYS A 180 -10.00 16.93 -12.22
C LYS A 180 -10.38 18.12 -11.34
N ASP A 181 -11.33 17.96 -10.41
CA ASP A 181 -11.79 19.08 -9.61
C ASP A 181 -10.64 19.57 -8.71
N PRO A 182 -10.38 20.89 -8.66
CA PRO A 182 -9.35 21.46 -7.77
C PRO A 182 -9.76 21.32 -6.30
N THR A 183 -11.07 21.14 -6.06
CA THR A 183 -11.59 20.72 -4.77
C THR A 183 -11.28 19.23 -4.60
N ASN A 184 -10.66 18.82 -3.49
CA ASN A 184 -10.27 17.42 -3.21
C ASN A 184 -11.44 16.40 -3.15
N GLN A 185 -12.59 16.69 -3.77
CA GLN A 185 -13.80 15.89 -3.84
C GLN A 185 -13.58 14.49 -4.39
N SER A 186 -12.79 14.31 -5.45
CA SER A 186 -12.43 12.97 -5.93
C SER A 186 -11.75 12.13 -4.86
N VAL A 187 -10.90 12.76 -4.05
CA VAL A 187 -10.24 12.11 -2.91
C VAL A 187 -11.27 11.70 -1.86
N HIS A 188 -12.23 12.56 -1.55
CA HIS A 188 -13.29 12.27 -0.60
C HIS A 188 -14.17 11.09 -1.05
N PHE A 189 -14.65 11.09 -2.29
CA PHE A 189 -15.45 10.00 -2.84
C PHE A 189 -14.67 8.69 -2.93
N MET A 190 -13.40 8.72 -3.32
CA MET A 190 -12.55 7.52 -3.37
C MET A 190 -12.35 6.90 -1.99
N HIS A 191 -12.11 7.71 -0.95
CA HIS A 191 -11.96 7.20 0.42
C HIS A 191 -13.27 6.63 0.96
N ALA A 192 -14.41 7.26 0.66
CA ALA A 192 -15.72 6.74 1.04
C ALA A 192 -16.01 5.39 0.34
N ALA A 193 -15.77 5.31 -0.97
CA ALA A 193 -15.96 4.10 -1.76
C ALA A 193 -15.09 2.94 -1.25
N LEU A 194 -13.78 3.19 -1.09
CA LEU A 194 -12.85 2.20 -0.53
C LEU A 194 -13.19 1.85 0.92
N GLY A 195 -13.63 2.82 1.71
CA GLY A 195 -14.07 2.61 3.09
C GLY A 195 -15.19 1.59 3.17
N VAL A 196 -16.27 1.80 2.40
CA VAL A 196 -17.39 0.86 2.33
C VAL A 196 -16.93 -0.48 1.79
N HIS A 197 -16.21 -0.49 0.66
CA HIS A 197 -15.83 -1.70 -0.05
C HIS A 197 -14.89 -2.62 0.75
N VAL A 198 -13.89 -2.05 1.42
CA VAL A 198 -12.98 -2.82 2.29
C VAL A 198 -13.70 -3.23 3.59
N MET A 199 -14.58 -2.40 4.14
CA MET A 199 -15.32 -2.70 5.37
C MET A 199 -16.19 -3.94 5.22
N VAL A 200 -16.95 -4.03 4.13
CA VAL A 200 -17.84 -5.18 3.88
C VAL A 200 -17.06 -6.45 3.55
N SER A 201 -15.85 -6.33 2.97
CA SER A 201 -15.09 -7.48 2.45
C SER A 201 -14.05 -8.04 3.43
N TRP A 202 -13.37 -7.15 4.17
CA TRP A 202 -12.21 -7.46 5.01
C TRP A 202 -12.33 -6.95 6.45
N GLY A 203 -13.37 -6.16 6.76
CA GLY A 203 -13.67 -5.73 8.12
C GLY A 203 -13.04 -4.41 8.57
N PRO A 204 -13.19 -4.05 9.86
CA PRO A 204 -12.90 -2.70 10.37
C PRO A 204 -11.41 -2.36 10.35
N TRP A 205 -10.56 -3.26 10.84
CA TRP A 205 -9.12 -3.03 10.88
C TRP A 205 -8.51 -2.93 9.49
N ALA A 206 -8.90 -3.81 8.57
CA ALA A 206 -8.46 -3.77 7.18
C ALA A 206 -8.79 -2.44 6.51
N THR A 207 -9.99 -1.92 6.79
CA THR A 207 -10.42 -0.59 6.31
C THR A 207 -9.56 0.52 6.89
N VAL A 208 -9.32 0.48 8.20
CA VAL A 208 -8.50 1.48 8.90
C VAL A 208 -7.07 1.47 8.41
N ALA A 209 -6.44 0.30 8.31
CA ALA A 209 -5.07 0.17 7.81
C ALA A 209 -4.95 0.64 6.35
N SER A 210 -5.89 0.24 5.48
CA SER A 210 -5.86 0.61 4.05
C SER A 210 -6.01 2.11 3.85
N LEU A 211 -7.01 2.73 4.49
CA LEU A 211 -7.26 4.16 4.36
C LEU A 211 -6.19 5.00 5.06
N ALA A 212 -5.73 4.60 6.25
CA ALA A 212 -4.62 5.28 6.93
C ALA A 212 -3.37 5.28 6.05
N LEU A 213 -3.04 4.14 5.43
CA LEU A 213 -1.89 4.07 4.55
C LEU A 213 -2.05 4.95 3.30
N LEU A 214 -3.25 5.00 2.69
CA LEU A 214 -3.54 5.89 1.57
C LEU A 214 -3.40 7.38 1.91
N ILE A 215 -3.70 7.76 3.17
CA ILE A 215 -3.53 9.12 3.68
C ILE A 215 -2.04 9.45 3.88
N VAL A 216 -1.27 8.55 4.49
CA VAL A 216 0.12 8.83 4.88
C VAL A 216 1.14 8.57 3.77
N ALA A 217 0.87 7.67 2.81
CA ALA A 217 1.83 7.28 1.78
C ALA A 217 2.41 8.46 0.96
N PRO A 218 1.63 9.46 0.52
CA PRO A 218 2.19 10.66 -0.14
C PRO A 218 3.16 11.45 0.73
N HIS A 219 2.92 11.53 2.03
CA HIS A 219 3.75 12.28 2.98
C HIS A 219 5.06 11.55 3.23
N VAL A 220 5.00 10.23 3.40
CA VAL A 220 6.19 9.37 3.48
C VAL A 220 7.02 9.46 2.19
N ALA A 221 6.36 9.40 1.03
CA ALA A 221 7.03 9.54 -0.26
C ALA A 221 7.72 10.90 -0.42
N LYS A 222 7.10 12.01 -0.02
CA LYS A 222 7.75 13.33 -0.07
C LYS A 222 9.04 13.41 0.76
N VAL A 223 9.13 12.67 1.86
CA VAL A 223 10.30 12.68 2.75
C VAL A 223 11.38 11.71 2.27
N LEU A 224 10.98 10.51 1.81
CA LEU A 224 11.91 9.42 1.50
C LEU A 224 12.28 9.34 0.02
N ALA A 225 11.40 9.74 -0.89
CA ALA A 225 11.68 9.72 -2.31
C ALA A 225 12.61 10.90 -2.68
N PRO A 226 13.61 10.68 -3.54
CA PRO A 226 14.41 11.76 -4.08
C PRO A 226 13.49 12.73 -4.85
N GLN A 227 13.34 13.97 -4.37
CA GLN A 227 12.50 14.97 -5.04
C GLN A 227 13.15 15.45 -6.37
N ASN A 228 12.32 15.83 -7.35
CA ASN A 228 12.71 16.41 -8.67
C ASN A 228 13.37 15.47 -9.72
N ILE A 229 12.74 14.35 -10.09
CA ILE A 229 13.26 13.46 -11.15
C ILE A 229 12.22 13.14 -12.24
N ALA A 230 11.35 14.09 -12.58
CA ALA A 230 10.53 13.92 -13.79
C ALA A 230 11.40 13.88 -15.08
N ASN A 231 12.62 14.45 -15.05
CA ASN A 231 13.45 14.69 -16.24
C ASN A 231 14.90 14.18 -16.17
N SER A 232 15.38 13.60 -15.06
CA SER A 232 16.72 13.01 -15.04
C SER A 232 16.65 11.51 -15.30
N SER A 233 17.51 11.02 -16.20
CA SER A 233 17.74 9.59 -16.43
C SER A 233 18.05 8.93 -15.09
N TRP A 234 17.08 8.17 -14.55
CA TRP A 234 17.24 7.42 -13.30
C TRP A 234 18.38 6.39 -13.40
N LEU A 235 18.76 5.98 -14.63
CA LEU A 235 19.93 5.16 -14.93
C LEU A 235 21.26 5.86 -14.55
N ASN A 236 21.31 7.19 -14.64
CA ASN A 236 22.52 7.95 -14.33
C ASN A 236 22.75 8.08 -12.81
N ARG A 237 21.75 7.78 -11.98
CA ARG A 237 21.83 7.82 -10.51
C ARG A 237 21.28 6.52 -9.91
N PRO A 238 22.09 5.46 -9.82
CA PRO A 238 21.63 4.12 -9.42
C PRO A 238 20.98 4.08 -8.03
N GLN A 239 21.43 4.93 -7.10
CA GLN A 239 20.83 5.06 -5.77
C GLN A 239 19.35 5.48 -5.84
N ASN A 240 19.04 6.42 -6.73
CA ASN A 240 17.67 6.91 -6.93
C ASN A 240 16.83 5.84 -7.64
N MET A 241 17.40 5.13 -8.61
CA MET A 241 16.74 3.99 -9.25
C MET A 241 16.31 2.95 -8.21
N VAL A 242 17.22 2.53 -7.32
CA VAL A 242 16.92 1.55 -6.27
C VAL A 242 15.87 2.09 -5.30
N ALA A 243 16.00 3.34 -4.85
CA ALA A 243 15.01 3.94 -3.95
C ALA A 243 13.60 4.00 -4.56
N LEU A 244 13.49 4.44 -5.82
CA LEU A 244 12.22 4.50 -6.56
C LEU A 244 11.66 3.11 -6.90
N ALA A 245 12.54 2.12 -7.09
CA ALA A 245 12.14 0.73 -7.32
C ALA A 245 11.65 0.04 -6.03
N VAL A 246 12.22 0.38 -4.87
CA VAL A 246 11.91 -0.28 -3.60
C VAL A 246 10.76 0.40 -2.86
N LEU A 247 10.58 1.72 -2.99
CA LEU A 247 9.56 2.45 -2.21
C LEU A 247 8.13 1.93 -2.41
N PRO A 248 7.61 1.74 -3.64
CA PRO A 248 6.26 1.19 -3.84
C PRO A 248 6.13 -0.23 -3.27
N TRP A 249 7.19 -1.01 -3.36
CA TRP A 249 7.30 -2.37 -2.82
C TRP A 249 7.16 -2.39 -1.30
N VAL A 250 7.87 -1.48 -0.60
CA VAL A 250 7.82 -1.31 0.86
C VAL A 250 6.42 -0.88 1.32
N VAL A 251 5.80 0.09 0.64
CA VAL A 251 4.44 0.54 0.96
C VAL A 251 3.44 -0.61 0.80
N TRP A 252 3.58 -1.40 -0.26
CA TRP A 252 2.69 -2.53 -0.52
C TRP A 252 2.86 -3.67 0.51
N ILE A 253 4.09 -4.04 0.89
CA ILE A 253 4.28 -5.05 1.95
C ILE A 253 3.84 -4.54 3.32
N LEU A 254 4.02 -3.25 3.62
CA LEU A 254 3.50 -2.67 4.86
C LEU A 254 1.99 -2.87 4.93
N TRP A 255 1.27 -2.55 3.86
CA TRP A 255 -0.17 -2.78 3.77
C TRP A 255 -0.53 -4.26 3.99
N TRP A 256 0.14 -5.18 3.30
CA TRP A 256 -0.11 -6.61 3.40
C TRP A 256 0.19 -7.20 4.78
N THR A 257 1.21 -6.67 5.44
CA THR A 257 1.56 -7.04 6.80
C THR A 257 0.50 -6.54 7.78
N LEU A 258 0.03 -5.28 7.62
CA LEU A 258 -1.07 -4.72 8.40
C LEU A 258 -2.37 -5.51 8.22
N MET A 259 -2.63 -6.02 7.03
CA MET A 259 -3.76 -6.92 6.73
C MET A 259 -3.61 -8.31 7.38
N GLY A 260 -2.56 -8.57 8.16
CA GLY A 260 -2.36 -9.84 8.87
C GLY A 260 -2.11 -11.04 7.95
N GLN A 261 -1.69 -10.79 6.71
CA GLN A 261 -1.45 -11.82 5.68
C GLN A 261 0.01 -12.27 5.63
N VAL A 262 0.87 -11.67 6.46
CA VAL A 262 2.30 -11.98 6.58
C VAL A 262 2.55 -12.59 7.94
N ASN A 263 3.33 -13.68 8.03
CA ASN A 263 3.60 -14.40 9.29
C ASN A 263 4.91 -13.98 10.01
N GLY A 264 5.75 -13.17 9.35
CA GLY A 264 6.98 -12.60 9.93
C GLY A 264 8.04 -13.64 10.28
N MET A 265 8.66 -13.53 11.46
CA MET A 265 9.70 -14.42 11.97
C MET A 265 9.17 -15.57 12.85
N GLN A 266 9.96 -16.64 12.95
CA GLN A 266 9.72 -17.80 13.80
C GLN A 266 11.04 -18.26 14.47
N PHE A 267 10.94 -19.08 15.51
CA PHE A 267 12.11 -19.78 16.05
C PHE A 267 12.39 -21.05 15.21
N CYS A 268 13.61 -21.17 14.73
CA CYS A 268 14.21 -22.33 14.08
C CYS A 268 15.32 -22.92 14.95
N TYR A 269 15.84 -24.07 14.55
CA TYR A 269 17.00 -24.68 15.19
C TYR A 269 18.23 -23.74 15.20
N GLU A 270 18.41 -22.91 14.17
CA GLU A 270 19.51 -21.91 14.12
C GLU A 270 19.18 -20.58 14.84
N GLY A 271 18.09 -20.49 15.60
CA GLY A 271 17.67 -19.28 16.31
C GLY A 271 16.47 -18.58 15.64
N VAL A 272 16.56 -17.28 15.38
CA VAL A 272 15.46 -16.51 14.75
C VAL A 272 15.57 -16.58 13.24
N CYS A 273 14.57 -17.16 12.58
CA CYS A 273 14.52 -17.35 11.14
C CYS A 273 13.24 -16.74 10.53
N PRO A 274 13.24 -16.34 9.26
CA PRO A 274 12.00 -15.98 8.57
C PRO A 274 11.04 -17.16 8.54
N HIS A 275 9.74 -16.88 8.65
CA HIS A 275 8.74 -17.88 8.33
C HIS A 275 8.89 -18.28 6.86
N PRO A 276 8.89 -19.59 6.53
CA PRO A 276 9.21 -20.07 5.18
C PRO A 276 8.23 -19.59 4.09
N ARG A 277 7.03 -19.14 4.49
CA ARG A 277 6.03 -18.53 3.61
C ARG A 277 5.70 -17.13 4.13
N GLU A 278 6.20 -16.10 3.47
CA GLU A 278 5.85 -14.72 3.86
C GLU A 278 4.40 -14.39 3.52
N LEU A 279 3.94 -14.75 2.33
CA LEU A 279 2.55 -14.64 1.90
C LEU A 279 2.04 -16.04 1.60
N ASP A 280 1.07 -16.52 2.38
CA ASP A 280 0.42 -17.81 2.15
C ASP A 280 -1.04 -17.57 1.73
N PRO A 281 -1.37 -17.69 0.44
CA PRO A 281 -2.75 -17.57 -0.06
C PRO A 281 -3.70 -18.57 0.59
N GLY A 282 -3.20 -19.74 1.01
CA GLY A 282 -3.99 -20.74 1.72
C GLY A 282 -4.30 -20.36 3.17
N ALA A 283 -3.66 -19.32 3.70
CA ALA A 283 -3.93 -18.77 5.04
C ALA A 283 -4.70 -17.44 4.98
N VAL A 284 -5.11 -16.99 3.79
CA VAL A 284 -5.83 -15.73 3.63
C VAL A 284 -7.17 -15.79 4.34
N ARG A 285 -7.36 -14.86 5.29
CA ARG A 285 -8.61 -14.73 6.04
C ARG A 285 -9.38 -13.50 5.59
N VAL A 286 -10.61 -13.74 5.18
CA VAL A 286 -11.55 -12.73 4.69
C VAL A 286 -12.84 -12.81 5.51
N GLN A 287 -13.48 -11.67 5.73
CA GLN A 287 -14.75 -11.62 6.47
C GLN A 287 -15.98 -11.64 5.54
N GLY A 288 -15.83 -11.21 4.28
CA GLY A 288 -16.97 -10.72 3.48
C GLY A 288 -17.20 -11.34 2.11
N GLY A 289 -16.78 -12.59 1.87
CA GLY A 289 -17.05 -13.27 0.59
C GLY A 289 -18.55 -13.48 0.27
N TYR A 290 -19.40 -13.45 1.29
CA TYR A 290 -20.84 -13.73 1.19
C TYR A 290 -21.70 -12.46 1.03
N TYR A 291 -21.11 -11.27 1.19
CA TYR A 291 -21.84 -10.01 1.14
C TYR A 291 -22.44 -9.79 -0.26
N GLY A 292 -23.75 -9.59 -0.35
CA GLY A 292 -24.52 -9.50 -1.60
C GLY A 292 -24.78 -10.84 -2.30
N GLY A 293 -24.13 -11.92 -1.88
CA GLY A 293 -24.22 -13.24 -2.54
C GLY A 293 -25.21 -14.22 -1.91
N GLY A 294 -25.86 -13.84 -0.80
CA GLY A 294 -26.83 -14.68 -0.09
C GLY A 294 -26.19 -15.82 0.70
N SER A 295 -26.98 -16.88 0.96
CA SER A 295 -26.55 -18.04 1.75
C SER A 295 -25.55 -18.95 1.02
N GLN A 296 -25.54 -18.95 -0.31
CA GLN A 296 -24.68 -19.78 -1.15
C GLN A 296 -24.13 -18.97 -2.35
N PRO A 297 -23.20 -18.04 -2.10
CA PRO A 297 -22.55 -17.28 -3.16
C PRO A 297 -21.74 -18.21 -4.07
N SER A 298 -21.72 -17.90 -5.38
CA SER A 298 -20.83 -18.57 -6.30
C SER A 298 -19.36 -18.30 -5.94
N THR A 299 -18.47 -19.23 -6.26
CA THR A 299 -17.02 -19.05 -6.07
C THR A 299 -16.48 -17.81 -6.77
N LEU A 300 -17.06 -17.47 -7.92
CA LEU A 300 -16.70 -16.26 -8.68
C LEU A 300 -17.11 -14.99 -7.92
N TRP A 301 -18.29 -14.98 -7.28
CA TRP A 301 -18.71 -13.85 -6.44
C TRP A 301 -17.79 -13.66 -5.24
N MET A 302 -17.49 -14.76 -4.52
CA MET A 302 -16.57 -14.72 -3.40
C MET A 302 -15.19 -14.20 -3.83
N ALA A 303 -14.66 -14.69 -4.95
CA ALA A 303 -13.40 -14.22 -5.50
C ALA A 303 -13.45 -12.73 -5.86
N LEU A 304 -14.53 -12.26 -6.49
CA LEU A 304 -14.71 -10.85 -6.85
C LEU A 304 -14.73 -9.95 -5.61
N MET A 305 -15.52 -10.30 -4.59
CA MET A 305 -15.64 -9.52 -3.35
C MET A 305 -14.33 -9.47 -2.56
N VAL A 306 -13.55 -10.54 -2.61
CA VAL A 306 -12.24 -10.59 -1.94
C VAL A 306 -11.19 -9.80 -2.72
N VAL A 307 -11.10 -10.01 -4.04
CA VAL A 307 -10.00 -9.50 -4.88
C VAL A 307 -10.21 -8.06 -5.32
N SER A 308 -11.44 -7.65 -5.64
CA SER A 308 -11.72 -6.31 -6.16
C SER A 308 -11.32 -5.16 -5.21
N PRO A 309 -11.54 -5.20 -3.88
CA PRO A 309 -11.03 -4.15 -3.00
C PRO A 309 -9.49 -4.16 -2.93
N LEU A 310 -8.85 -5.31 -3.10
CA LEU A 310 -7.38 -5.39 -3.11
C LEU A 310 -6.77 -4.71 -4.34
N ILE A 311 -7.38 -4.95 -5.51
CA ILE A 311 -6.99 -4.27 -6.75
C ILE A 311 -7.20 -2.77 -6.57
N ALA A 312 -8.37 -2.35 -6.07
CA ALA A 312 -8.71 -0.94 -5.91
C ALA A 312 -7.74 -0.22 -4.94
N VAL A 313 -7.44 -0.80 -3.77
CA VAL A 313 -6.48 -0.23 -2.81
C VAL A 313 -5.05 -0.23 -3.39
N SER A 314 -4.62 -1.31 -4.05
CA SER A 314 -3.28 -1.40 -4.64
C SER A 314 -3.08 -0.34 -5.73
N VAL A 315 -4.03 -0.18 -6.65
CA VAL A 315 -3.99 0.85 -7.68
C VAL A 315 -4.05 2.25 -7.05
N ALA A 316 -4.89 2.45 -6.03
CA ALA A 316 -4.97 3.72 -5.32
C ALA A 316 -3.64 4.09 -4.63
N LEU A 317 -2.95 3.14 -3.99
CA LEU A 317 -1.64 3.35 -3.37
C LEU A 317 -0.60 3.75 -4.42
N MET A 318 -0.52 3.03 -5.54
CA MET A 318 0.39 3.36 -6.64
C MET A 318 0.10 4.75 -7.23
N HIS A 319 -1.19 5.08 -7.43
CA HIS A 319 -1.60 6.38 -7.93
C HIS A 319 -1.29 7.52 -6.95
N ARG A 320 -1.39 7.28 -5.63
CA ARG A 320 -1.00 8.24 -4.60
C ARG A 320 0.51 8.52 -4.58
N LEU A 321 1.32 7.48 -4.80
CA LEU A 321 2.77 7.64 -4.94
C LEU A 321 3.13 8.42 -6.22
N LEU A 322 2.48 8.14 -7.34
CA LEU A 322 2.63 8.91 -8.59
C LEU A 322 2.33 10.39 -8.38
N LYS A 323 1.17 10.71 -7.77
CA LYS A 323 0.80 12.10 -7.45
C LYS A 323 1.73 12.78 -6.46
N ALA A 324 2.50 12.02 -5.67
CA ALA A 324 3.54 12.54 -4.79
C ALA A 324 4.89 12.74 -5.49
N GLY A 325 4.99 12.43 -6.79
CA GLY A 325 6.21 12.61 -7.59
C GLY A 325 7.09 11.36 -7.69
N VAL A 326 6.64 10.19 -7.22
CA VAL A 326 7.39 8.94 -7.32
C VAL A 326 7.20 8.33 -8.71
N GLY A 327 8.27 8.31 -9.52
CA GLY A 327 8.25 7.62 -10.81
C GLY A 327 8.13 6.10 -10.63
N LEU A 328 7.11 5.47 -11.23
CA LEU A 328 6.89 4.02 -11.14
C LEU A 328 7.70 3.23 -12.18
N GLN A 329 8.40 3.87 -13.12
CA GLN A 329 9.16 3.15 -14.16
C GLN A 329 10.28 2.25 -13.57
N PRO A 330 11.10 2.70 -12.62
CA PRO A 330 12.11 1.84 -11.99
C PRO A 330 11.48 0.66 -11.24
N TYR A 331 10.30 0.86 -10.65
CA TYR A 331 9.53 -0.20 -9.98
C TYR A 331 9.01 -1.24 -10.97
N LEU A 332 8.45 -0.82 -12.11
CA LEU A 332 8.02 -1.75 -13.15
C LEU A 332 9.18 -2.59 -13.70
N LEU A 333 10.34 -1.95 -13.91
CA LEU A 333 11.54 -2.65 -14.34
C LEU A 333 11.98 -3.68 -13.30
N SER A 334 12.04 -3.31 -12.02
CA SER A 334 12.47 -4.23 -10.96
C SER A 334 11.54 -5.43 -10.84
N GLN A 335 10.21 -5.24 -10.94
CA GLN A 335 9.26 -6.36 -10.94
C GLN A 335 9.46 -7.27 -12.17
N GLY A 336 9.72 -6.71 -13.35
CA GLY A 336 10.04 -7.51 -14.55
C GLY A 336 11.30 -8.35 -14.39
N VAL A 337 12.32 -7.79 -13.74
CA VAL A 337 13.58 -8.50 -13.43
C VAL A 337 13.37 -9.61 -12.40
N VAL A 338 12.52 -9.39 -11.39
CA VAL A 338 12.12 -10.44 -10.43
C VAL A 338 11.42 -11.59 -11.15
N VAL A 339 10.48 -11.29 -12.06
CA VAL A 339 9.81 -12.32 -12.87
C VAL A 339 10.84 -13.11 -13.69
N PHE A 340 11.73 -12.42 -14.40
CA PHE A 340 12.77 -13.06 -15.20
C PHE A 340 13.70 -13.93 -14.36
N GLY A 341 14.15 -13.44 -13.21
CA GLY A 341 14.99 -14.18 -12.27
C GLY A 341 14.30 -15.43 -11.72
N CYS A 342 13.01 -15.33 -11.38
CA CYS A 342 12.24 -16.49 -10.94
C CYS A 342 12.07 -17.55 -12.04
N LEU A 343 11.82 -17.12 -13.29
CA LEU A 343 11.74 -18.02 -14.44
C LEU A 343 13.09 -18.70 -14.75
N ALA A 344 14.18 -17.94 -14.68
CA ALA A 344 15.53 -18.48 -14.88
C ALA A 344 15.87 -19.54 -13.81
N LEU A 345 15.49 -19.30 -12.56
CA LEU A 345 15.67 -20.28 -11.49
C LEU A 345 14.78 -21.51 -11.67
N TYR A 346 13.57 -21.35 -12.24
CA TYR A 346 12.59 -22.43 -12.41
C TYR A 346 13.18 -23.66 -13.11
N ALA A 347 14.05 -23.45 -14.10
CA ALA A 347 14.75 -24.50 -14.84
C ALA A 347 15.59 -25.43 -13.94
N PHE A 348 16.05 -24.95 -12.78
CA PHE A 348 16.90 -25.69 -11.84
C PHE A 348 16.13 -26.22 -10.61
N THR A 349 14.81 -26.02 -10.56
CA THR A 349 13.98 -26.31 -9.38
C THR A 349 13.14 -27.60 -9.37
N PRO A 350 13.04 -28.46 -10.41
CA PRO A 350 12.15 -29.63 -10.38
C PRO A 350 12.34 -30.58 -9.18
N ILE A 351 13.54 -30.63 -8.63
CA ILE A 351 13.91 -31.50 -7.49
C ILE A 351 13.43 -30.90 -6.15
N TYR A 352 13.05 -29.62 -6.11
CA TYR A 352 12.70 -28.87 -4.91
C TYR A 352 11.27 -28.30 -4.98
N PRO A 353 10.22 -29.09 -4.65
CA PRO A 353 8.82 -28.67 -4.82
C PRO A 353 8.45 -27.42 -4.03
N ARG A 354 9.07 -27.18 -2.87
CA ARG A 354 8.88 -25.95 -2.08
C ARG A 354 9.43 -24.71 -2.79
N LEU A 355 10.53 -24.88 -3.54
CA LEU A 355 11.13 -23.79 -4.29
C LEU A 355 10.29 -23.47 -5.52
N VAL A 356 9.80 -24.49 -6.24
CA VAL A 356 8.84 -24.35 -7.36
C VAL A 356 7.63 -23.52 -6.92
N PHE A 357 7.01 -23.89 -5.79
CA PHE A 357 5.89 -23.15 -5.19
C PHE A 357 6.27 -21.69 -4.91
N SER A 358 7.37 -21.44 -4.19
CA SER A 358 7.80 -20.08 -3.86
C SER A 358 8.07 -19.21 -5.09
N LEU A 359 8.73 -19.76 -6.12
CA LEU A 359 9.02 -19.02 -7.35
C LEU A 359 7.73 -18.70 -8.12
N THR A 360 6.78 -19.64 -8.16
CA THR A 360 5.48 -19.46 -8.83
C THR A 360 4.71 -18.31 -8.20
N TYR A 361 4.63 -18.25 -6.86
CA TYR A 361 3.97 -17.13 -6.19
C TYR A 361 4.72 -15.81 -6.35
N ASN A 362 6.05 -15.83 -6.35
CA ASN A 362 6.83 -14.62 -6.62
C ASN A 362 6.51 -14.04 -8.01
N ILE A 363 6.39 -14.90 -9.04
CA ILE A 363 5.98 -14.49 -10.38
C ILE A 363 4.57 -13.90 -10.36
N VAL A 364 3.60 -14.60 -9.75
CA VAL A 364 2.20 -14.15 -9.69
C VAL A 364 2.09 -12.78 -9.00
N PHE A 365 2.74 -12.60 -7.85
CA PHE A 365 2.70 -11.32 -7.12
C PHE A 365 3.42 -10.20 -7.88
N ALA A 366 4.57 -10.47 -8.49
CA ALA A 366 5.29 -9.47 -9.28
C ALA A 366 4.47 -9.05 -10.52
N VAL A 367 3.82 -9.98 -11.21
CA VAL A 367 2.92 -9.69 -12.34
C VAL A 367 1.70 -8.88 -11.89
N ALA A 368 1.08 -9.24 -10.76
CA ALA A 368 -0.03 -8.47 -10.20
C ALA A 368 0.39 -7.02 -9.87
N GLN A 369 1.56 -6.86 -9.25
CA GLN A 369 2.15 -5.56 -8.94
C GLN A 369 2.45 -4.71 -10.19
N ILE A 370 2.96 -5.34 -11.26
CA ILE A 370 3.10 -4.71 -12.58
C ILE A 370 1.73 -4.22 -13.07
N GLY A 371 0.70 -5.06 -12.98
CA GLY A 371 -0.68 -4.69 -13.34
C GLY A 371 -1.21 -3.48 -12.58
N PHE A 372 -1.00 -3.42 -11.26
CA PHE A 372 -1.46 -2.30 -10.43
C PHE A 372 -0.73 -0.99 -10.77
N ALA A 373 0.59 -1.04 -10.97
CA ALA A 373 1.38 0.12 -11.35
C ALA A 373 1.05 0.59 -12.78
N ALA A 374 0.83 -0.34 -13.72
CA ALA A 374 0.43 -0.03 -15.08
C ALA A 374 -0.96 0.63 -15.12
N ALA A 375 -1.93 0.12 -14.36
CA ALA A 375 -3.25 0.74 -14.23
C ALA A 375 -3.15 2.16 -13.66
N ALA A 376 -2.35 2.38 -12.61
CA ALA A 376 -2.15 3.71 -12.04
C ALA A 376 -1.51 4.70 -13.04
N LEU A 377 -0.52 4.25 -13.83
CA LEU A 377 0.08 5.05 -14.90
C LEU A 377 -0.87 5.33 -16.05
N TRP A 378 -1.74 4.36 -16.39
CA TRP A 378 -2.74 4.53 -17.43
C TRP A 378 -3.76 5.60 -17.05
N ILE A 379 -4.22 5.61 -15.80
CA ILE A 379 -5.08 6.67 -15.24
C ILE A 379 -4.39 8.04 -15.39
N GLU A 380 -3.13 8.15 -14.96
CA GLU A 380 -2.34 9.39 -15.04
C GLU A 380 -2.12 9.88 -16.49
N ARG A 381 -1.87 8.96 -17.43
CA ARG A 381 -1.68 9.28 -18.85
C ARG A 381 -2.98 9.71 -19.52
N PHE A 382 -4.08 8.99 -19.22
CA PHE A 382 -5.40 9.33 -19.71
C PHE A 382 -5.82 10.74 -19.28
N ASP A 383 -5.48 11.12 -18.05
CA ASP A 383 -5.73 12.46 -17.52
C ASP A 383 -4.97 13.54 -18.28
N ARG A 384 -3.67 13.32 -18.54
CA ARG A 384 -2.85 14.23 -19.35
C ARG A 384 -3.35 14.37 -20.78
N PHE A 385 -3.71 13.27 -21.44
CA PHE A 385 -4.23 13.30 -22.81
C PHE A 385 -5.54 14.11 -22.92
N MET A 386 -6.47 13.88 -21.99
CA MET A 386 -7.74 14.61 -21.96
C MET A 386 -7.57 16.10 -21.64
N LEU A 387 -6.56 16.48 -20.84
CA LEU A 387 -6.25 17.89 -20.59
C LEU A 387 -5.72 18.58 -21.85
N LEU A 388 -4.84 17.93 -22.59
CA LEU A 388 -4.32 18.46 -23.86
C LEU A 388 -5.44 18.62 -24.91
N SER A 389 -6.33 17.64 -25.03
CA SER A 389 -7.48 17.71 -25.94
C SER A 389 -8.48 18.81 -25.54
N GLY A 390 -8.72 19.01 -24.24
CA GLY A 390 -9.58 20.08 -23.74
C GLY A 390 -8.99 21.48 -23.94
N GLY A 391 -7.67 21.65 -23.76
CA GLY A 391 -6.97 22.89 -24.04
C GLY A 391 -7.03 23.29 -25.51
N LEU A 392 -6.77 22.34 -26.41
CA LEU A 392 -6.89 22.52 -27.87
C LEU A 392 -8.30 22.93 -28.31
N LYS A 393 -9.35 22.38 -27.68
CA LYS A 393 -10.74 22.80 -27.96
C LYS A 393 -11.03 24.22 -27.51
N ARG A 394 -10.46 24.66 -26.39
CA ARG A 394 -10.66 26.01 -25.84
C ARG A 394 -9.95 27.07 -26.68
N GLU A 395 -8.71 26.78 -27.08
CA GLU A 395 -7.93 27.65 -27.96
C GLU A 395 -8.57 27.79 -29.36
N ASN A 396 -9.10 26.70 -29.92
CA ASN A 396 -9.82 26.73 -31.19
C ASN A 396 -11.20 27.42 -31.10
N SER A 397 -11.82 27.45 -29.91
CA SER A 397 -13.05 28.19 -29.65
C SER A 397 -12.79 29.69 -29.59
N GLU A 398 -11.73 30.11 -28.88
CA GLU A 398 -11.35 31.52 -28.77
C GLU A 398 -10.90 32.09 -30.13
N ARG A 399 -10.21 31.31 -30.96
CA ARG A 399 -9.84 31.70 -32.34
C ARG A 399 -10.99 31.72 -33.36
N ARG A 400 -12.18 31.20 -33.02
CA ARG A 400 -13.38 31.30 -33.88
C ARG A 400 -14.28 32.48 -33.51
N VAL A 401 -14.05 33.08 -32.34
CA VAL A 401 -14.83 34.21 -31.81
C VAL A 401 -14.09 35.53 -32.02
N ALA A 402 -12.76 35.50 -32.14
CA ALA A 402 -11.94 36.56 -32.73
C ALA A 402 -11.94 36.44 -34.26
#